data_AF-A0A0L8FQN4-F1
#
_entry.id   AF-A0A0L8FQN4-F1
#
_cell.length_a   1.000
_cell.length_b   1.000
_cell.length_c   1.000
_cell.angle_alpha   90.00
_cell.angle_beta   90.00
_cell.angle_gamma   90.00
#
_symmetry.space_group_name_H-M   'P 1'
#
loop_
_entity.id
_entity.type
_entity.pdbx_description
1 polymer ?
#
loop_
_entity_poly.entity_id
_entity_poly.type
_entity_poly.pdbx_seq_one_letter_code
_entity_poly.pdbx_strand_id
1 'polypeptide(L)' 'MAEEEEQTETSEKTPLQCAEEAVNDLYDFRDHYFEKFSISKSHLKDEDVKKKMEECLELLSSKKGL' A
#
# COMPACT_ATOMS: atom_id res chain seq x y z
N MET A 1 6.37 17.68 -26.62
CA MET A 1 7.27 17.59 -25.45
C MET A 1 6.66 18.48 -24.40
N ALA A 2 6.09 17.88 -23.36
CA ALA A 2 5.58 18.60 -22.21
C ALA A 2 6.44 18.14 -21.03
N GLU A 3 7.32 19.03 -20.59
CA GLU A 3 8.05 18.94 -19.34
C GLU A 3 7.19 19.65 -18.30
N GLU A 4 6.68 18.95 -17.29
CA GLU A 4 6.30 19.54 -15.99
C GLU A 4 6.61 18.46 -14.94
N GLU A 5 7.77 18.58 -14.29
CA GLU A 5 7.91 19.03 -12.90
C GLU A 5 7.33 18.03 -11.89
N GLU A 6 8.19 17.24 -11.24
CA GLU A 6 7.86 16.70 -9.92
C GLU A 6 8.92 17.15 -8.92
N GLN A 7 8.54 18.20 -8.21
CA GLN A 7 9.27 18.86 -7.15
C GLN A 7 9.57 17.87 -6.02
N THR A 8 10.85 17.72 -5.73
CA THR A 8 11.33 17.22 -4.45
C THR A 8 11.03 18.26 -3.38
N GLU A 9 9.92 18.18 -2.66
CA GLU A 9 9.71 19.03 -1.49
C GLU A 9 8.79 18.33 -0.49
N THR A 10 9.20 18.39 0.78
CA THR A 10 8.58 17.80 1.96
C THR A 10 7.13 18.24 2.12
N SER A 11 6.20 17.60 1.41
CA SER A 11 4.78 17.85 1.52
C SER A 11 4.25 16.97 2.64
N GLU A 12 3.64 17.57 3.66
CA GLU A 12 2.86 16.85 4.67
C GLU A 12 1.84 15.98 3.94
N LYS A 13 2.17 14.69 3.77
CA LYS A 13 1.35 13.77 2.98
C LYS A 13 -0.08 13.85 3.48
N THR A 14 -0.95 14.34 2.61
CA THR A 14 -2.36 14.47 2.95
C THR A 14 -2.90 13.11 3.40
N PRO A 15 -3.92 13.04 4.26
CA PRO A 15 -4.50 11.78 4.70
C PRO A 15 -4.90 10.88 3.52
N LEU A 16 -5.26 11.51 2.39
CA LEU A 16 -5.63 10.87 1.14
C LEU A 16 -4.42 10.28 0.38
N GLN A 17 -3.29 11.00 0.31
CA GLN A 17 -2.04 10.44 -0.25
C GLN A 17 -1.50 9.29 0.59
N CYS A 18 -1.56 9.43 1.92
CA CYS A 18 -1.21 8.34 2.83
C CYS A 18 -2.11 7.11 2.63
N ALA A 19 -3.39 7.35 2.33
CA ALA A 19 -4.33 6.27 2.05
C ALA A 19 -4.01 5.58 0.72
N GLU A 20 -3.71 6.38 -0.30
CA GLU A 20 -3.35 5.90 -1.63
C GLU A 20 -2.07 5.06 -1.59
N GLU A 21 -1.03 5.52 -0.90
CA GLU A 21 0.21 4.75 -0.72
C GLU A 21 -0.02 3.42 0.02
N ALA A 22 -0.81 3.42 1.10
CA ALA A 22 -1.12 2.19 1.83
C ALA A 22 -1.86 1.16 0.95
N VAL A 23 -2.82 1.64 0.14
CA VAL A 23 -3.53 0.79 -0.82
C VAL A 23 -2.58 0.32 -1.92
N ASN A 24 -1.72 1.19 -2.45
CA ASN A 24 -0.77 0.83 -3.49
C ASN A 24 0.19 -0.26 -3.00
N ASP A 25 0.73 -0.12 -1.78
CA ASP A 25 1.58 -1.11 -1.11
C ASP A 25 0.89 -2.45 -0.85
N LEU A 26 -0.44 -2.46 -0.72
CA LEU A 26 -1.25 -3.66 -0.62
C LEU A 26 -1.29 -4.40 -1.96
N TYR A 27 -1.60 -3.67 -3.03
CA TYR A 27 -1.72 -4.22 -4.38
C TYR A 27 -0.35 -4.72 -4.87
N ASP A 28 0.72 -3.95 -4.68
CA ASP A 28 2.09 -4.37 -4.99
C ASP A 28 2.47 -5.65 -4.24
N PHE A 29 2.07 -5.78 -2.98
CA PHE A 29 2.35 -6.98 -2.22
C PHE A 29 1.58 -8.20 -2.71
N ARG A 30 0.33 -8.03 -3.16
CA ARG A 30 -0.47 -9.11 -3.73
C ARG A 30 0.07 -9.56 -5.09
N ASP A 31 0.48 -8.61 -5.91
CA ASP A 31 0.88 -8.84 -7.30
C ASP A 31 2.32 -9.39 -7.36
N HIS A 32 3.22 -8.85 -6.52
CA HIS A 32 4.60 -9.33 -6.37
C HIS A 32 4.78 -10.30 -5.18
N TYR A 33 3.69 -10.89 -4.65
CA TYR A 33 3.78 -11.82 -3.52
C TYR A 33 4.73 -12.97 -3.82
N PHE A 34 4.65 -13.54 -5.02
CA PHE A 34 5.47 -14.70 -5.38
C PHE A 34 6.93 -14.38 -5.70
N GLU A 35 7.24 -13.10 -5.91
CA GLU A 35 8.62 -12.63 -6.07
C GLU A 35 9.30 -12.49 -4.71
N LYS A 36 8.55 -12.06 -3.68
CA LYS A 36 9.05 -11.91 -2.31
C LYS A 36 8.92 -13.19 -1.48
N PHE A 37 7.92 -14.02 -1.77
CA PHE A 37 7.63 -15.27 -1.08
C PHE A 37 7.56 -16.39 -2.11
N SER A 38 8.37 -17.44 -1.96
CA SER A 38 8.34 -18.57 -2.90
C SER A 38 6.92 -19.16 -3.04
N ILE A 39 6.66 -19.78 -4.19
CA ILE A 39 5.40 -20.50 -4.50
C ILE A 39 5.00 -21.50 -3.42
N SER A 40 5.96 -22.03 -2.65
CA SER A 40 5.75 -22.87 -1.47
C SER A 40 4.77 -22.27 -0.46
N LYS A 41 4.70 -20.93 -0.37
CA LYS A 41 3.80 -20.17 0.51
C LYS A 41 2.51 -19.71 -0.18
N SER A 42 2.16 -20.25 -1.35
CA SER A 42 0.94 -19.88 -2.08
C SER A 42 -0.33 -20.03 -1.25
N HIS A 43 -0.39 -21.07 -0.41
CA HIS A 43 -1.51 -21.32 0.50
C HIS A 43 -1.63 -20.27 1.62
N LEU A 44 -0.54 -19.54 1.93
CA LEU A 44 -0.53 -18.45 2.90
C LEU A 44 -0.77 -17.08 2.25
N LYS A 45 -0.70 -17.00 0.91
CA LYS A 45 -0.86 -15.73 0.18
C LYS A 45 -2.17 -15.03 0.55
N ASP A 46 -3.28 -15.75 0.54
CA ASP A 46 -4.58 -15.16 0.82
C ASP A 46 -4.68 -14.67 2.28
N GLU A 47 -4.08 -15.40 3.22
CA GLU A 47 -4.05 -15.02 4.63
C GLU A 47 -3.14 -13.80 4.87
N ASP A 48 -1.95 -13.78 4.27
CA ASP A 48 -1.00 -12.67 4.37
C ASP A 48 -1.53 -11.40 3.70
N VAL A 49 -2.13 -11.52 2.51
CA VAL A 49 -2.75 -10.40 1.80
C VAL A 49 -3.93 -9.86 2.62
N LYS A 50 -4.75 -10.74 3.19
CA LYS A 50 -5.88 -10.33 4.04
C LYS A 50 -5.41 -9.61 5.30
N LYS A 51 -4.39 -10.14 5.97
CA LYS A 51 -3.80 -9.49 7.15
C LYS A 51 -3.26 -8.10 6.81
N LYS A 52 -2.54 -7.99 5.69
CA LYS A 52 -2.02 -6.70 5.21
C LYS A 52 -3.15 -5.72 4.82
N MET A 53 -4.28 -6.25 4.34
CA MET A 53 -5.49 -5.48 4.04
C MET A 53 -6.16 -4.97 5.32
N GLU A 54 -6.27 -5.81 6.35
CA GLU A 54 -6.78 -5.41 7.66
C GLU A 54 -5.89 -4.32 8.28
N GLU A 55 -4.57 -4.49 8.24
CA GLU A 55 -3.61 -3.47 8.70
C GLU A 55 -3.78 -2.15 7.93
N CYS A 56 -3.94 -2.19 6.60
CA CYS A 56 -4.21 -0.99 5.80
C CYS A 56 -5.54 -0.33 6.20
N LEU A 57 -6.60 -1.11 6.37
CA LEU A 57 -7.91 -0.61 6.79
C LEU A 57 -7.87 -0.01 8.19
N GLU A 58 -7.13 -0.59 9.13
CA GLU A 58 -6.91 -0.03 10.47
C GLU A 58 -6.13 1.29 10.40
N LEU A 59 -5.14 1.40 9.52
CA LEU A 59 -4.34 2.61 9.31
C LEU A 59 -5.18 3.74 8.70
N LEU A 60 -6.07 3.40 7.76
CA LEU A 60 -7.06 4.29 7.16
C LEU A 60 -8.16 4.72 8.15
N SER A 61 -8.65 3.76 8.94
CA SER A 61 -9.69 3.98 9.95
C SER A 61 -9.18 4.83 11.11
N SER A 62 -7.95 4.59 11.57
CA SER A 62 -7.31 5.40 12.61
C SER A 62 -7.06 6.84 12.15
N LYS A 63 -6.90 7.08 10.85
CA LYS A 63 -6.84 8.43 10.25
C LYS A 63 -8.21 9.06 10.00
N LYS A 64 -9.32 8.32 10.21
CA LYS A 64 -10.71 8.79 10.10
C LYS A 64 -11.21 9.44 11.41
N GLY A 65 -10.30 10.14 12.09
CA GLY A 65 -10.57 11.04 13.21
C GLY A 65 -10.37 12.52 12.85
N LEU A 66 -10.55 12.88 11.57
CA LEU A 66 -10.62 14.25 11.06
C LEU A 66 -12.03 14.54 10.57
#